data_AF-W6R7J7-F1
#
_entry.id   AF-W6R7J7-F1
#
_cell.length_a   1.000
_cell.length_b   1.000
_cell.length_c   1.000
_cell.angle_alpha   90.00
_cell.angle_beta   90.00
_cell.angle_gamma   90.00
#
_symmetry.space_group_name_H-M   'P 1'
#
loop_
_entity.id
_entity.type
_entity.pdbx_description
1 polymer ?
#
loop_
_entity_poly.entity_id
_entity_poly.type
_entity_poly.pdbx_seq_one_letter_code
_entity_poly.pdbx_strand_id
1 'polypeptide(L)'
;MNPRRQAAILQQRRTHHLASNADAYAFFNLLTGPELFDQVESLLPDHRERLFPPTETLSMFMAQALSADRSCQRAVNELAVKQLRAGLKPCSTHTGGYCRARQRLPVEMVSSLVRNTGNLISSNARSGQWMGRPVRLVDGTTVVMPDTQANQDAYPQSRGQKPGLGFPICRMVGIVCLSSGALLNAALGRFRGKGGDEQTLLRSMLDTLNTGDVLLGDAFYATYFLLCELQRRGIDGVFEQYGARRRSTDFRRGTRPGTRDHLITLEKPRKRPAWMSQASYEQAPDQLEVRELKRNRGSSGAYSARCAQQQMNIRRQVCRPKRKLVPGSERFELVAHMLRKRLSPEQIAGKLRSMTIPNLRDAYVCRETIYNAIYALPVGELRKELIVCLRQGKTTRRPRSGGVDRRGQIPEMVSIHVRPPEIEDRLMPGHWEGDLIKGKANASSVGTLVERTSGYLMLMKMNDATATSAMEGFSAALNSMPLAMRKSMTYDQGREMARHAEITQQTGVAIYFCDPHSPWQRGSNENINGLIRQYLPKGTDLSVHSQEQLNAIALELNMRPRKRFDFKCPIEVMGEVMQEAMAMRHHAPASNQ
;
A
#
# COMPACT_ATOMS: atom_id res chain seq x y z
N MET A 1 -17.62 24.24 -2.53
CA MET A 1 -17.45 22.80 -2.18
C MET A 1 -18.39 22.50 -1.02
N ASN A 2 -19.13 21.38 -1.00
CA ASN A 2 -20.14 21.11 0.04
C ASN A 2 -19.51 21.05 1.45
N PRO A 3 -19.98 21.80 2.47
CA PRO A 3 -19.40 21.84 3.82
C PRO A 3 -19.22 20.46 4.47
N ARG A 4 -20.15 19.53 4.22
CA ARG A 4 -20.07 18.14 4.70
C ARG A 4 -18.87 17.38 4.11
N ARG A 5 -18.45 17.75 2.90
CA ARG A 5 -17.30 17.15 2.21
C ARG A 5 -15.97 17.63 2.79
N GLN A 6 -15.90 18.89 3.23
CA GLN A 6 -14.71 19.44 3.86
C GLN A 6 -14.48 18.85 5.25
N ALA A 7 -15.55 18.69 6.05
CA ALA A 7 -15.49 18.02 7.36
C ALA A 7 -15.03 16.55 7.23
N ALA A 8 -15.58 15.79 6.28
CA ALA A 8 -15.17 14.40 6.04
C ALA A 8 -13.69 14.28 5.61
N ILE A 9 -13.20 15.20 4.76
CA ILE A 9 -11.79 15.21 4.33
C ILE A 9 -10.86 15.56 5.50
N LEU A 10 -11.23 16.53 6.34
CA LEU A 10 -10.46 16.91 7.52
C LEU A 10 -10.39 15.76 8.53
N GLN A 11 -11.52 15.11 8.81
CA GLN A 11 -11.56 13.92 9.67
C GLN A 11 -10.67 12.80 9.11
N GLN A 12 -10.79 12.49 7.81
CA GLN A 12 -9.98 11.45 7.17
C GLN A 12 -8.47 11.78 7.22
N ARG A 13 -8.08 13.05 7.01
CA ARG A 13 -6.68 13.49 7.15
C ARG A 13 -6.18 13.35 8.58
N ARG A 14 -6.99 13.75 9.57
CA ARG A 14 -6.65 13.62 11.00
C ARG A 14 -6.50 12.16 11.40
N THR A 15 -7.42 11.29 10.99
CA THR A 15 -7.33 9.84 11.23
C THR A 15 -6.08 9.25 10.58
N HIS A 16 -5.76 9.61 9.33
CA HIS A 16 -4.54 9.12 8.68
C HIS A 16 -3.27 9.61 9.37
N HIS A 17 -3.22 10.87 9.79
CA HIS A 17 -2.08 11.43 10.51
C HIS A 17 -1.88 10.77 11.87
N LEU A 18 -2.96 10.57 12.63
CA LEU A 18 -2.91 9.85 13.90
C LEU A 18 -2.52 8.39 13.69
N ALA A 19 -3.08 7.70 12.69
CA ALA A 19 -2.73 6.31 12.39
C ALA A 19 -1.28 6.14 11.91
N SER A 20 -0.69 7.12 11.23
CA SER A 20 0.72 7.08 10.82
C SER A 20 1.70 7.37 11.96
N ASN A 21 1.22 8.01 13.03
CA ASN A 21 2.03 8.45 14.16
C ASN A 21 1.73 7.71 15.47
N ALA A 22 0.69 6.88 15.50
CA ALA A 22 0.34 6.08 16.67
C ALA A 22 1.31 4.90 16.79
N ASP A 23 2.04 4.87 17.90
CA ASP A 23 2.93 3.79 18.29
C ASP A 23 2.36 3.03 19.50
N ALA A 24 3.06 1.98 19.93
CA ALA A 24 2.64 1.18 21.08
C ALA A 24 2.56 2.02 22.37
N TYR A 25 3.34 3.09 22.48
CA TYR A 25 3.35 3.96 23.65
C TYR A 25 2.10 4.85 23.72
N ALA A 26 1.69 5.43 22.59
CA ALA A 26 0.45 6.17 22.50
C ALA A 26 -0.76 5.31 22.88
N PHE A 27 -0.81 4.06 22.42
CA PHE A 27 -1.87 3.13 22.83
C PHE A 27 -1.75 2.69 24.29
N PHE A 28 -0.54 2.50 24.80
CA PHE A 28 -0.34 2.16 26.21
C PHE A 28 -0.91 3.26 27.10
N ASN A 29 -0.53 4.52 26.87
CA ASN A 29 -1.03 5.66 27.61
C ASN A 29 -2.54 5.85 27.48
N LEU A 30 -3.12 5.49 26.33
CA LEU A 30 -4.58 5.54 26.13
C LEU A 30 -5.28 4.46 26.96
N LEU A 31 -4.75 3.23 26.96
CA LEU A 31 -5.31 2.10 27.70
C LEU A 31 -5.15 2.27 29.21
N THR A 32 -4.09 2.95 29.66
CA THR A 32 -3.85 3.28 31.07
C THR A 32 -4.36 4.67 31.46
N GLY A 33 -5.03 5.36 30.54
CA GLY A 33 -5.64 6.67 30.79
C GLY A 33 -6.93 6.56 31.62
N PRO A 34 -7.34 7.64 32.28
CA PRO A 34 -8.47 7.63 33.22
C PRO A 34 -9.80 7.19 32.59
N GLU A 35 -9.97 7.39 31.27
CA GLU A 35 -11.20 6.99 30.58
C GLU A 35 -11.31 5.47 30.34
N LEU A 36 -10.19 4.73 30.32
CA LEU A 36 -10.16 3.30 29.98
C LEU A 36 -9.53 2.40 31.05
N PHE A 37 -8.82 2.98 32.03
CA PHE A 37 -8.03 2.24 33.01
C PHE A 37 -8.85 1.18 33.77
N ASP A 38 -9.90 1.57 34.47
CA ASP A 38 -10.73 0.65 35.28
C ASP A 38 -11.29 -0.50 34.43
N GLN A 39 -11.70 -0.18 33.19
CA GLN A 39 -12.23 -1.17 32.28
C GLN A 39 -11.13 -2.16 31.84
N VAL A 40 -9.97 -1.65 31.41
CA VAL A 40 -8.84 -2.48 30.98
C VAL A 40 -8.43 -3.38 32.14
N GLU A 41 -8.29 -2.83 33.34
CA GLU A 41 -7.92 -3.54 34.56
C GLU A 41 -8.89 -4.66 34.89
N SER A 42 -10.20 -4.40 34.85
CA SER A 42 -11.24 -5.41 35.12
C SER A 42 -11.25 -6.58 34.12
N LEU A 43 -10.62 -6.42 32.95
CA LEU A 43 -10.57 -7.41 31.88
C LEU A 43 -9.19 -8.10 31.77
N LEU A 44 -8.24 -7.76 32.64
CA LEU A 44 -6.93 -8.39 32.64
C LEU A 44 -7.05 -9.85 33.09
N PRO A 45 -6.53 -10.82 32.30
CA PRO A 45 -6.41 -12.18 32.78
C PRO A 45 -5.36 -12.26 33.90
N ASP A 46 -5.42 -13.31 34.71
CA ASP A 46 -4.33 -13.65 35.64
C ASP A 46 -3.00 -13.68 34.89
N HIS A 47 -2.06 -12.84 35.31
CA HIS A 47 -0.79 -12.69 34.64
C HIS A 47 0.35 -12.43 35.63
N ARG A 48 1.57 -12.59 35.14
CA ARG A 48 2.78 -12.19 35.85
C ARG A 48 3.35 -10.98 35.15
N GLU A 49 3.78 -9.99 35.93
CA GLU A 49 4.52 -8.85 35.41
C GLU A 49 5.87 -9.32 34.84
N ARG A 50 5.98 -9.26 33.51
CA ARG A 50 7.12 -9.73 32.71
C ARG A 50 7.33 -8.75 31.56
N LEU A 51 8.07 -9.16 30.52
CA LEU A 51 8.31 -8.32 29.33
C LEU A 51 7.07 -8.02 28.48
N PHE A 52 6.03 -8.86 28.55
CA PHE A 52 4.80 -8.71 27.74
C PHE A 52 3.56 -8.96 28.61
N PRO A 53 3.23 -8.07 29.57
CA PRO A 53 1.96 -8.13 30.29
C PRO A 53 0.78 -7.87 29.32
N PRO A 54 -0.47 -8.20 29.69
CA PRO A 54 -1.59 -8.10 28.77
C PRO A 54 -1.80 -6.67 28.22
N THR A 55 -1.66 -5.63 29.04
CA THR A 55 -1.82 -4.22 28.61
C THR A 55 -0.76 -3.80 27.59
N GLU A 56 0.53 -4.10 27.84
CA GLU A 56 1.61 -3.81 26.89
C GLU A 56 1.45 -4.66 25.61
N THR A 57 1.02 -5.92 25.75
CA THR A 57 0.76 -6.79 24.60
C THR A 57 -0.36 -6.25 23.73
N LEU A 58 -1.43 -5.74 24.34
CA LEU A 58 -2.55 -5.14 23.63
C LEU A 58 -2.14 -3.84 22.94
N SER A 59 -1.38 -2.96 23.62
CA SER A 59 -0.91 -1.70 23.03
C SER A 59 0.00 -1.95 21.82
N MET A 60 0.93 -2.90 21.94
CA MET A 60 1.78 -3.36 20.84
C MET A 60 0.95 -3.96 19.70
N PHE A 61 -0.08 -4.74 20.01
CA PHE A 61 -0.93 -5.36 19.00
C PHE A 61 -1.75 -4.34 18.23
N MET A 62 -2.28 -3.31 18.89
CA MET A 62 -2.99 -2.22 18.25
C MET A 62 -2.07 -1.42 17.32
N ALA A 63 -0.87 -1.08 17.78
CA ALA A 63 0.14 -0.42 16.93
C ALA A 63 0.54 -1.28 15.72
N GLN A 64 0.78 -2.57 15.94
CA GLN A 64 1.07 -3.53 14.86
C GLN A 64 -0.08 -3.60 13.86
N ALA A 65 -1.33 -3.68 14.31
CA ALA A 65 -2.48 -3.82 13.42
C ALA A 65 -2.66 -2.60 12.49
N LEU A 66 -2.26 -1.42 12.96
CA LEU A 66 -2.31 -0.16 12.22
C LEU A 66 -1.05 0.12 11.39
N SER A 67 0.05 -0.60 11.63
CA SER A 67 1.28 -0.43 10.84
C SER A 67 1.09 -0.91 9.39
N ALA A 68 1.77 -0.24 8.45
CA ALA A 68 1.65 -0.55 7.03
C ALA A 68 2.10 -1.97 6.66
N ASP A 69 3.04 -2.53 7.41
CA ASP A 69 3.63 -3.86 7.20
C ASP A 69 3.06 -4.94 8.15
N ARG A 70 2.32 -4.55 9.18
CA ARG A 70 1.78 -5.41 10.25
C ARG A 70 2.81 -6.35 10.88
N SER A 71 4.07 -5.95 10.89
CA SER A 71 5.20 -6.82 11.24
C SER A 71 5.32 -7.02 12.75
N CYS A 72 5.27 -8.28 13.20
CA CYS A 72 5.59 -8.62 14.60
C CYS A 72 7.03 -8.22 14.95
N GLN A 73 7.96 -8.34 14.00
CA GLN A 73 9.37 -8.00 14.20
C GLN A 73 9.53 -6.51 14.47
N ARG A 74 8.79 -5.68 13.73
CA ARG A 74 8.79 -4.23 13.92
C ARG A 74 8.30 -3.86 15.32
N ALA A 75 7.17 -4.42 15.76
CA ALA A 75 6.61 -4.15 17.08
C ALA A 75 7.58 -4.49 18.23
N VAL A 76 8.26 -5.64 18.15
CA VAL A 76 9.24 -6.05 19.17
C VAL A 76 10.51 -5.20 19.11
N ASN A 77 10.98 -4.82 17.92
CA ASN A 77 12.13 -3.92 17.77
C ASN A 77 11.85 -2.54 18.35
N GLU A 78 10.66 -1.98 18.12
CA GLU A 78 10.24 -0.70 18.69
C GLU A 78 10.21 -0.75 20.22
N LEU A 79 9.72 -1.85 20.81
CA LEU A 79 9.78 -2.06 22.26
C LEU A 79 11.24 -2.12 22.78
N ALA A 80 12.12 -2.82 22.09
CA ALA A 80 13.54 -2.91 22.48
C ALA A 80 14.21 -1.53 22.45
N VAL A 81 13.94 -0.72 21.42
CA VAL A 81 14.42 0.66 21.32
C VAL A 81 13.83 1.54 22.43
N LYS A 82 12.55 1.36 22.77
CA LYS A 82 11.89 2.06 23.89
C LYS A 82 12.56 1.75 25.22
N GLN A 83 12.84 0.49 25.52
CA GLN A 83 13.53 0.11 26.76
C GLN A 83 14.93 0.73 26.86
N LEU A 84 15.69 0.71 25.76
CA LEU A 84 17.00 1.36 25.69
C LEU A 84 16.91 2.87 25.96
N ARG A 85 15.92 3.56 25.36
CA ARG A 85 15.68 4.98 25.59
C ARG A 85 15.29 5.31 27.04
N ALA A 86 14.60 4.38 27.71
CA ALA A 86 14.22 4.50 29.11
C ALA A 86 15.33 4.08 30.09
N GLY A 87 16.53 3.75 29.61
CA GLY A 87 17.64 3.27 30.45
C GLY A 87 17.45 1.84 30.99
N LEU A 88 16.47 1.10 30.47
CA LEU A 88 16.19 -0.29 30.84
C LEU A 88 17.01 -1.25 29.96
N LYS A 89 17.24 -2.47 30.47
CA LYS A 89 17.93 -3.51 29.69
C LYS A 89 17.14 -3.84 28.41
N PRO A 90 17.79 -3.90 27.24
CA PRO A 90 17.11 -4.25 25.99
C PRO A 90 16.49 -5.64 26.08
N CYS A 91 15.22 -5.77 25.68
CA CYS A 91 14.56 -7.07 25.57
C CYS A 91 15.00 -7.81 24.29
N SER A 92 14.85 -9.14 24.29
CA SER A 92 15.08 -9.95 23.09
C SER A 92 14.23 -9.46 21.92
N THR A 93 14.84 -9.33 20.74
CA THR A 93 14.15 -8.96 19.50
C THR A 93 13.43 -10.14 18.83
N HIS A 94 13.45 -11.33 19.43
CA HIS A 94 12.74 -12.49 18.92
C HIS A 94 11.22 -12.35 19.12
N THR A 95 10.45 -12.52 18.04
CA THR A 95 8.99 -12.34 18.05
C THR A 95 8.22 -13.41 18.82
N GLY A 96 8.81 -14.57 19.09
CA GLY A 96 8.12 -15.71 19.71
C GLY A 96 7.52 -15.42 21.09
N GLY A 97 8.17 -14.56 21.90
CA GLY A 97 7.62 -14.12 23.19
C GLY A 97 6.33 -13.32 23.01
N TYR A 98 6.40 -12.29 22.18
CA TYR A 98 5.27 -11.41 21.86
C TYR A 98 4.11 -12.16 21.17
N CYS A 99 4.40 -13.04 20.20
CA CYS A 99 3.36 -13.81 19.50
C CYS A 99 2.58 -14.73 20.46
N ARG A 100 3.25 -15.34 21.45
CA ARG A 100 2.59 -16.15 22.49
C ARG A 100 1.79 -15.29 23.46
N ALA A 101 2.29 -14.12 23.84
CA ALA A 101 1.54 -13.19 24.68
C ALA A 101 0.25 -12.73 23.99
N ARG A 102 0.32 -12.39 22.70
CA ARG A 102 -0.84 -11.97 21.90
C ARG A 102 -1.94 -13.04 21.85
N GLN A 103 -1.57 -14.31 21.75
CA GLN A 103 -2.53 -15.43 21.75
C GLN A 103 -3.28 -15.58 23.09
N ARG A 104 -2.79 -14.98 24.18
CA ARG A 104 -3.40 -15.03 25.51
C ARG A 104 -4.33 -13.85 25.79
N LEU A 105 -4.37 -12.85 24.91
CA LEU A 105 -5.30 -11.73 25.07
C LEU A 105 -6.74 -12.23 24.98
N PRO A 106 -7.58 -11.97 26.00
CA PRO A 106 -8.98 -12.38 25.94
C PRO A 106 -9.72 -11.66 24.81
N VAL A 107 -10.51 -12.41 24.03
CA VAL A 107 -11.39 -11.80 23.00
C VAL A 107 -12.39 -10.83 23.64
N GLU A 108 -12.85 -11.16 24.85
CA GLU A 108 -13.76 -10.32 25.61
C GLU A 108 -13.15 -8.94 25.90
N MET A 109 -11.86 -8.89 26.28
CA MET A 109 -11.12 -7.65 26.50
C MET A 109 -11.21 -6.72 25.27
N VAL A 110 -10.89 -7.25 24.09
CA VAL A 110 -10.94 -6.48 22.83
C VAL A 110 -12.37 -6.08 22.49
N SER A 111 -13.33 -7.01 22.62
CA SER A 111 -14.73 -6.74 22.30
C SER A 111 -15.36 -5.66 23.19
N SER A 112 -15.02 -5.66 24.48
CA SER A 112 -15.49 -4.68 25.46
C SER A 112 -14.87 -3.31 25.21
N LEU A 113 -13.59 -3.25 24.85
CA LEU A 113 -12.94 -2.01 24.46
C LEU A 113 -13.55 -1.42 23.19
N VAL A 114 -13.87 -2.25 22.19
CA VAL A 114 -14.60 -1.81 20.99
C VAL A 114 -15.94 -1.19 21.36
N ARG A 115 -16.74 -1.87 22.20
CA ARG A 115 -18.05 -1.34 22.64
C ARG A 115 -17.91 -0.01 23.37
N ASN A 116 -16.99 0.08 24.32
CA ASN A 116 -16.87 1.27 25.16
C ASN A 116 -16.28 2.46 24.40
N THR A 117 -15.20 2.26 23.65
CA THR A 117 -14.66 3.32 22.79
C THR A 117 -15.65 3.73 21.71
N GLY A 118 -16.39 2.78 21.13
CA GLY A 118 -17.48 3.05 20.19
C GLY A 118 -18.56 3.95 20.78
N ASN A 119 -19.01 3.65 22.00
CA ASN A 119 -20.01 4.43 22.73
C ASN A 119 -19.48 5.82 23.14
N LEU A 120 -18.23 5.91 23.60
CA LEU A 120 -17.55 7.19 23.89
C LEU A 120 -17.47 8.08 22.66
N ILE A 121 -17.10 7.52 21.51
CA ILE A 121 -17.01 8.29 20.26
C ILE A 121 -18.42 8.66 19.77
N SER A 122 -19.40 7.77 19.90
CA SER A 122 -20.77 8.02 19.47
C SER A 122 -21.48 9.08 20.30
N SER A 123 -21.29 9.09 21.62
CA SER A 123 -21.94 10.07 22.52
C SER A 123 -21.45 11.50 22.27
N ASN A 124 -20.19 11.63 21.84
CA ASN A 124 -19.60 12.92 21.48
C ASN A 124 -19.94 13.39 20.05
N ALA A 125 -20.57 12.55 19.23
CA ALA A 125 -20.83 12.85 17.82
C ALA A 125 -22.18 13.57 17.61
N ARG A 126 -22.13 14.91 17.48
CA ARG A 126 -23.33 15.75 17.27
C ARG A 126 -23.74 15.91 15.79
N SER A 127 -22.87 15.62 14.83
CA SER A 127 -23.14 15.82 13.40
C SER A 127 -23.64 14.55 12.71
N GLY A 128 -24.75 14.59 11.98
CA GLY A 128 -25.21 13.45 11.17
C GLY A 128 -26.38 12.65 11.74
N GLN A 129 -27.01 13.15 12.82
CA GLN A 129 -28.32 12.69 13.27
C GLN A 129 -29.40 13.00 12.23
N TRP A 130 -30.39 12.14 12.09
CA TRP A 130 -31.54 12.37 11.22
C TRP A 130 -32.71 12.89 12.04
N MET A 131 -33.10 14.16 11.84
CA MET A 131 -34.15 14.82 12.64
C MET A 131 -33.90 14.73 14.16
N GLY A 132 -32.64 14.91 14.59
CA GLY A 132 -32.23 14.79 15.99
C GLY A 132 -32.09 13.35 16.51
N ARG A 133 -32.30 12.34 15.66
CA ARG A 133 -32.23 10.93 16.04
C ARG A 133 -30.92 10.28 15.59
N PRO A 134 -30.26 9.48 16.45
CA PRO A 134 -29.05 8.77 16.06
C PRO A 134 -29.36 7.70 15.00
N VAL A 135 -28.50 7.62 13.98
CA VAL A 135 -28.62 6.61 12.92
C VAL A 135 -27.54 5.55 13.11
N ARG A 136 -27.95 4.30 13.17
CA ARG A 136 -27.11 3.12 13.37
C ARG A 136 -27.14 2.30 12.09
N LEU A 137 -25.98 2.03 11.50
CA LEU A 137 -25.85 1.17 10.33
C LEU A 137 -25.62 -0.27 10.79
N VAL A 138 -26.27 -1.24 10.17
CA VAL A 138 -25.89 -2.65 10.27
C VAL A 138 -25.36 -3.13 8.92
N ASP A 139 -24.20 -3.80 8.95
CA ASP A 139 -23.60 -4.41 7.77
C ASP A 139 -22.85 -5.70 8.13
N GLY A 140 -22.83 -6.63 7.17
CA GLY A 140 -22.19 -7.93 7.27
C GLY A 140 -20.93 -8.02 6.40
N THR A 141 -19.90 -8.70 6.88
CA THR A 141 -18.69 -8.98 6.12
C THR A 141 -18.11 -10.36 6.47
N THR A 142 -17.10 -10.78 5.72
CA THR A 142 -16.39 -12.04 5.98
C THR A 142 -14.88 -11.81 6.01
N VAL A 143 -14.21 -12.57 6.88
CA VAL A 143 -12.76 -12.55 7.06
C VAL A 143 -12.23 -13.97 6.93
N VAL A 144 -11.12 -14.12 6.21
CA VAL A 144 -10.41 -15.39 6.09
C VAL A 144 -9.50 -15.58 7.29
N MET A 145 -9.56 -16.76 7.90
CA MET A 145 -8.81 -17.11 9.10
C MET A 145 -7.60 -17.99 8.75
N PRO A 146 -6.55 -18.02 9.59
CA PRO A 146 -5.47 -18.99 9.46
C PRO A 146 -6.01 -20.42 9.46
N ASP A 147 -5.49 -21.26 8.58
CA ASP A 147 -5.90 -22.65 8.45
C ASP A 147 -5.35 -23.48 9.62
N THR A 148 -6.17 -23.61 10.66
CA THR A 148 -5.91 -24.43 11.84
C THR A 148 -7.15 -25.26 12.12
N GLN A 149 -6.98 -26.44 12.73
CA GLN A 149 -8.11 -27.31 13.04
C GLN A 149 -9.18 -26.58 13.87
N ALA A 150 -8.77 -25.85 14.92
CA ALA A 150 -9.68 -25.07 15.75
C ALA A 150 -10.48 -24.03 14.95
N ASN A 151 -9.85 -23.35 13.99
CA ASN A 151 -10.57 -22.41 13.12
C ASN A 151 -11.47 -23.11 12.11
N GLN A 152 -11.10 -24.28 11.59
CA GLN A 152 -11.97 -25.05 10.70
C GLN A 152 -13.23 -25.54 11.42
N ASP A 153 -13.09 -25.93 12.68
CA ASP A 153 -14.21 -26.38 13.53
C ASP A 153 -15.14 -25.21 13.88
N ALA A 154 -14.58 -24.06 14.24
CA ALA A 154 -15.35 -22.87 14.62
C ALA A 154 -15.92 -22.08 13.42
N TYR A 155 -15.17 -22.00 12.32
CA TYR A 155 -15.41 -21.13 11.17
C TYR A 155 -15.25 -21.89 9.83
N PRO A 156 -16.08 -22.90 9.56
CA PRO A 156 -15.89 -23.81 8.43
C PRO A 156 -15.83 -23.11 7.08
N GLN A 157 -14.98 -23.64 6.19
CA GLN A 157 -14.79 -23.19 4.81
C GLN A 157 -16.06 -23.24 3.93
N SER A 158 -15.97 -22.60 2.74
CA SER A 158 -17.07 -22.54 1.77
C SER A 158 -17.44 -23.92 1.17
N ARG A 159 -18.72 -24.12 0.83
CA ARG A 159 -19.25 -25.38 0.25
C ARG A 159 -18.61 -25.77 -1.08
N GLY A 160 -18.14 -24.79 -1.87
CA GLY A 160 -17.53 -25.05 -3.18
C GLY A 160 -16.08 -25.54 -3.11
N GLN A 161 -15.47 -25.54 -1.92
CA GLN A 161 -14.09 -25.96 -1.72
C GLN A 161 -14.04 -27.35 -1.09
N LYS A 162 -13.16 -28.21 -1.60
CA LYS A 162 -12.95 -29.55 -1.02
C LYS A 162 -12.39 -29.41 0.40
N PRO A 163 -12.78 -30.29 1.34
CA PRO A 163 -12.21 -30.31 2.69
C PRO A 163 -10.67 -30.28 2.65
N GLY A 164 -10.05 -29.39 3.41
CA GLY A 164 -8.59 -29.22 3.46
C GLY A 164 -7.97 -28.40 2.33
N LEU A 165 -8.76 -27.92 1.37
CA LEU A 165 -8.30 -26.99 0.31
C LEU A 165 -8.86 -25.57 0.46
N GLY A 166 -9.72 -25.33 1.45
CA GLY A 166 -10.36 -24.03 1.70
C GLY A 166 -9.92 -23.44 3.03
N PHE A 167 -9.71 -22.12 3.06
CA PHE A 167 -9.43 -21.43 4.31
C PHE A 167 -10.72 -21.29 5.14
N PRO A 168 -10.63 -21.35 6.48
CA PRO A 168 -11.75 -21.06 7.34
C PRO A 168 -12.25 -19.62 7.15
N ILE A 169 -13.58 -19.42 7.22
CA ILE A 169 -14.23 -18.13 6.96
C ILE A 169 -15.05 -17.74 8.19
N CYS A 170 -14.67 -16.63 8.81
CA CYS A 170 -15.45 -15.98 9.86
C CYS A 170 -16.40 -14.97 9.22
N ARG A 171 -17.69 -15.04 9.57
CA ARG A 171 -18.64 -13.96 9.29
C ARG A 171 -18.62 -12.98 10.45
N MET A 172 -18.73 -11.71 10.14
CA MET A 172 -18.80 -10.64 11.12
C MET A 172 -19.95 -9.71 10.75
N VAL A 173 -20.78 -9.34 11.72
CA VAL A 173 -21.79 -8.29 11.58
C VAL A 173 -21.45 -7.19 12.55
N GLY A 174 -21.48 -5.93 12.09
CA GLY A 174 -21.17 -4.76 12.90
C GLY A 174 -22.34 -3.79 12.95
N ILE A 175 -22.52 -3.14 14.11
CA ILE A 175 -23.38 -1.95 14.26
C ILE A 175 -22.48 -0.71 14.30
N VAL A 176 -22.66 0.20 13.37
CA VAL A 176 -21.81 1.39 13.18
C VAL A 176 -22.61 2.67 13.39
N CYS A 177 -22.07 3.61 14.14
CA CYS A 177 -22.64 4.95 14.27
C CYS A 177 -22.44 5.74 12.98
N LEU A 178 -23.53 6.17 12.32
CA LEU A 178 -23.40 6.91 11.05
C LEU A 178 -22.72 8.28 11.23
N SER A 179 -22.95 8.95 12.36
CA SER A 179 -22.42 10.30 12.62
C SER A 179 -20.91 10.31 12.83
N SER A 180 -20.37 9.33 13.55
CA SER A 180 -18.93 9.26 13.86
C SER A 180 -18.15 8.29 13.00
N GLY A 181 -18.81 7.29 12.42
CA GLY A 181 -18.17 6.12 11.80
C GLY A 181 -17.66 5.09 12.82
N ALA A 182 -17.92 5.26 14.11
CA ALA A 182 -17.46 4.34 15.15
C ALA A 182 -18.23 3.02 15.13
N LEU A 183 -17.50 1.91 15.30
CA LEU A 183 -18.10 0.59 15.51
C LEU A 183 -18.59 0.49 16.96
N LEU A 184 -19.88 0.27 17.15
CA LEU A 184 -20.52 0.22 18.48
C LEU A 184 -20.55 -1.19 19.04
N ASN A 185 -20.71 -2.18 18.18
CA ASN A 185 -20.63 -3.59 18.54
C ASN A 185 -20.37 -4.42 17.30
N ALA A 186 -19.78 -5.60 17.47
CA ALA A 186 -19.61 -6.58 16.40
C ALA A 186 -19.76 -8.00 16.94
N ALA A 187 -20.47 -8.83 16.18
CA ALA A 187 -20.67 -10.23 16.47
C ALA A 187 -19.99 -11.08 15.40
N LEU A 188 -19.29 -12.12 15.87
CA LEU A 188 -18.58 -13.08 15.03
C LEU A 188 -19.39 -14.37 14.94
N GLY A 189 -19.41 -14.97 13.77
CA GLY A 189 -20.15 -16.20 13.52
C GLY A 189 -19.49 -17.09 12.49
N ARG A 190 -19.88 -18.37 12.53
CA ARG A 190 -19.52 -19.34 11.50
C ARG A 190 -20.09 -18.95 10.14
N PHE A 191 -19.29 -19.07 9.08
CA PHE A 191 -19.79 -18.85 7.73
C PHE A 191 -20.89 -19.85 7.34
N ARG A 192 -20.74 -21.11 7.78
CA ARG A 192 -21.67 -22.22 7.53
C ARG A 192 -22.15 -22.86 8.83
N GLY A 193 -23.43 -23.23 8.87
CA GLY A 193 -24.08 -23.92 9.99
C GLY A 193 -25.27 -23.13 10.53
N LYS A 194 -26.05 -23.72 11.44
CA LYS A 194 -27.12 -23.01 12.14
C LYS A 194 -26.52 -21.95 13.07
N GLY A 195 -27.20 -20.80 13.20
CA GLY A 195 -26.85 -19.75 14.16
C GLY A 195 -25.70 -18.83 13.78
N GLY A 196 -25.17 -18.93 12.55
CA GLY A 196 -24.10 -18.07 12.04
C GLY A 196 -24.54 -17.12 10.93
N ASP A 197 -25.82 -17.01 10.61
CA ASP A 197 -26.32 -16.05 9.63
C ASP A 197 -26.33 -14.61 10.19
N GLU A 198 -26.29 -13.63 9.29
CA GLU A 198 -26.16 -12.22 9.70
C GLU A 198 -27.34 -11.72 10.54
N GLN A 199 -28.56 -12.24 10.31
CA GLN A 199 -29.72 -11.88 11.12
C GLN A 199 -29.58 -12.43 12.54
N THR A 200 -29.07 -13.65 12.71
CA THR A 200 -28.76 -14.19 14.04
C THR A 200 -27.72 -13.36 14.77
N LEU A 201 -26.65 -12.95 14.07
CA LEU A 201 -25.60 -12.12 14.65
C LEU A 201 -26.09 -10.71 15.02
N LEU A 202 -26.96 -10.10 14.21
CA LEU A 202 -27.60 -8.83 14.58
C LEU A 202 -28.49 -9.00 15.82
N ARG A 203 -29.26 -10.09 15.90
CA ARG A 203 -30.17 -10.34 17.03
C ARG A 203 -29.43 -10.43 18.37
N SER A 204 -28.21 -10.99 18.39
CA SER A 204 -27.38 -11.02 19.60
C SER A 204 -26.79 -9.67 20.00
N MET A 205 -26.98 -8.61 19.20
CA MET A 205 -26.44 -7.28 19.45
C MET A 205 -27.53 -6.20 19.57
N LEU A 206 -28.82 -6.56 19.60
CA LEU A 206 -29.90 -5.57 19.65
C LEU A 206 -29.87 -4.70 20.91
N ASP A 207 -29.26 -5.16 21.99
CA ASP A 207 -29.07 -4.39 23.23
C ASP A 207 -28.06 -3.23 23.06
N THR A 208 -27.34 -3.18 21.93
CA THR A 208 -26.50 -2.03 21.55
C THR A 208 -27.34 -0.82 21.13
N LEU A 209 -28.58 -1.05 20.70
CA LEU A 209 -29.47 -0.02 20.15
C LEU A 209 -30.34 0.56 21.27
N ASN A 210 -30.53 1.88 21.23
CA ASN A 210 -31.32 2.59 22.23
C ASN A 210 -32.66 3.04 21.65
N THR A 211 -33.67 3.20 22.51
CA THR A 211 -34.96 3.79 22.14
C THR A 211 -34.74 5.15 21.44
N GLY A 212 -35.41 5.36 20.31
CA GLY A 212 -35.25 6.54 19.48
C GLY A 212 -34.18 6.42 18.38
N ASP A 213 -33.33 5.39 18.42
CA ASP A 213 -32.39 5.12 17.32
C ASP A 213 -33.13 4.81 16.00
N VAL A 214 -32.44 5.05 14.89
CA VAL A 214 -32.85 4.61 13.54
C VAL A 214 -31.84 3.59 13.04
N LEU A 215 -32.25 2.32 12.96
CA LEU A 215 -31.43 1.24 12.41
C LEU A 215 -31.58 1.19 10.88
N LEU A 216 -30.47 1.34 10.16
CA LEU A 216 -30.41 1.28 8.71
C LEU A 216 -29.62 0.04 8.27
N GLY A 217 -30.21 -0.74 7.37
CA GLY A 217 -29.58 -1.96 6.85
C GLY A 217 -30.05 -2.30 5.43
N ASP A 218 -29.49 -3.37 4.88
CA ASP A 218 -29.89 -3.88 3.57
C ASP A 218 -31.23 -4.66 3.63
N ALA A 219 -31.62 -5.23 2.48
CA ALA A 219 -32.86 -5.99 2.38
C ALA A 219 -32.85 -7.32 3.14
N PHE A 220 -31.67 -7.83 3.50
CA PHE A 220 -31.54 -9.10 4.21
C PHE A 220 -32.04 -8.99 5.66
N TYR A 221 -31.93 -7.81 6.27
CA TYR A 221 -32.39 -7.59 7.65
C TYR A 221 -33.90 -7.33 7.79
N ALA A 222 -34.61 -7.02 6.70
CA ALA A 222 -36.03 -6.62 6.71
C ALA A 222 -37.04 -7.74 7.06
N THR A 223 -36.84 -8.49 8.14
CA THR A 223 -37.69 -9.61 8.57
C THR A 223 -38.81 -9.17 9.51
N TYR A 224 -39.95 -9.88 9.48
CA TYR A 224 -41.13 -9.55 10.30
C TYR A 224 -40.80 -9.44 11.79
N PHE A 225 -40.16 -10.48 12.34
CA PHE A 225 -39.85 -10.55 13.76
C PHE A 225 -38.77 -9.55 14.19
N LEU A 226 -37.82 -9.19 13.33
CA LEU A 226 -36.88 -8.11 13.63
C LEU A 226 -37.62 -6.77 13.72
N LEU A 227 -38.51 -6.47 12.76
CA LEU A 227 -39.27 -5.22 12.78
C LEU A 227 -40.17 -5.11 14.02
N CYS A 228 -40.84 -6.20 14.42
CA CYS A 228 -41.60 -6.24 15.66
C CYS A 228 -40.73 -5.93 16.89
N GLU A 229 -39.54 -6.54 16.96
CA GLU A 229 -38.62 -6.35 18.08
C GLU A 229 -38.04 -4.93 18.13
N LEU A 230 -37.73 -4.33 16.97
CA LEU A 230 -37.29 -2.94 16.88
C LEU A 230 -38.42 -1.99 17.34
N GLN A 231 -39.65 -2.20 16.86
CA GLN A 231 -40.80 -1.39 17.26
C GLN A 231 -41.07 -1.51 18.78
N ARG A 232 -41.00 -2.72 19.34
CA ARG A 232 -41.15 -2.97 20.78
C ARG A 232 -40.12 -2.22 21.62
N ARG A 233 -38.90 -2.05 21.09
CA ARG A 233 -37.81 -1.28 21.73
C ARG A 233 -37.87 0.23 21.44
N GLY A 234 -38.85 0.68 20.65
CA GLY A 234 -38.96 2.07 20.20
C GLY A 234 -37.84 2.49 19.25
N ILE A 235 -37.33 1.55 18.44
CA ILE A 235 -36.29 1.77 17.43
C ILE A 235 -36.96 1.71 16.06
N ASP A 236 -36.67 2.68 15.18
CA ASP A 236 -37.18 2.64 13.81
C ASP A 236 -36.22 1.91 12.87
N GLY A 237 -36.74 0.95 12.12
CA GLY A 237 -36.00 0.20 11.10
C GLY A 237 -36.20 0.78 9.71
N VAL A 238 -35.10 1.08 9.01
CA VAL A 238 -35.09 1.53 7.62
C VAL A 238 -34.26 0.55 6.79
N PHE A 239 -34.95 -0.28 6.00
CA PHE A 239 -34.31 -1.34 5.22
C PHE A 239 -34.64 -1.24 3.74
N GLU A 240 -33.77 -1.75 2.88
CA GLU A 240 -34.14 -1.98 1.48
C GLU A 240 -35.27 -3.03 1.40
N GLN A 241 -36.20 -2.85 0.47
CA GLN A 241 -37.32 -3.77 0.33
C GLN A 241 -36.84 -5.14 -0.20
N TYR A 242 -37.15 -6.21 0.54
CA TYR A 242 -36.82 -7.57 0.13
C TYR A 242 -37.46 -7.96 -1.21
N GLY A 243 -36.66 -8.50 -2.13
CA GLY A 243 -37.03 -8.71 -3.53
C GLY A 243 -38.25 -9.61 -3.76
N ALA A 244 -38.55 -10.54 -2.84
CA ALA A 244 -39.77 -11.36 -2.91
C ALA A 244 -41.03 -10.56 -2.57
N ARG A 245 -40.98 -9.67 -1.56
CA ARG A 245 -42.13 -8.85 -1.13
C ARG A 245 -42.51 -7.79 -2.17
N ARG A 246 -41.51 -7.25 -2.86
CA ARG A 246 -41.66 -6.36 -4.02
C ARG A 246 -42.52 -6.93 -5.15
N ARG A 247 -42.62 -8.27 -5.29
CA ARG A 247 -43.49 -8.91 -6.29
C ARG A 247 -44.96 -8.96 -5.86
N SER A 248 -45.22 -8.88 -4.56
CA SER A 248 -46.57 -8.85 -3.97
C SER A 248 -47.00 -7.45 -3.51
N THR A 249 -46.15 -6.43 -3.72
CA THR A 249 -46.42 -5.05 -3.28
C THR A 249 -47.33 -4.34 -4.28
N ASP A 250 -48.54 -4.00 -3.86
CA ASP A 250 -49.49 -3.22 -4.64
C ASP A 250 -49.75 -1.86 -4.01
N PHE A 251 -49.18 -0.81 -4.61
CA PHE A 251 -49.36 0.60 -4.18
C PHE A 251 -50.78 1.15 -4.42
N ARG A 252 -51.70 0.34 -4.97
CA ARG A 252 -53.14 0.66 -5.08
C ARG A 252 -53.93 0.23 -3.84
N ARG A 253 -53.40 -0.68 -3.03
CA ARG A 253 -53.99 -1.12 -1.75
C ARG A 253 -53.38 -0.28 -0.62
N GLY A 254 -53.84 -0.46 0.62
CA GLY A 254 -53.30 0.25 1.81
C GLY A 254 -53.64 1.74 1.89
N THR A 255 -53.19 2.37 2.98
CA THR A 255 -53.39 3.81 3.22
C THR A 255 -52.24 4.60 2.59
N ARG A 256 -52.54 5.72 1.93
CA ARG A 256 -51.54 6.54 1.21
C ARG A 256 -51.41 7.93 1.86
N PRO A 257 -50.49 8.11 2.83
CA PRO A 257 -50.28 9.41 3.47
C PRO A 257 -49.66 10.45 2.52
N GLY A 258 -49.14 10.04 1.35
CA GLY A 258 -48.56 10.93 0.36
C GLY A 258 -48.30 10.26 -0.98
N THR A 259 -47.91 11.04 -1.99
CA THR A 259 -47.74 10.56 -3.38
C THR A 259 -46.66 9.48 -3.54
N ARG A 260 -45.71 9.41 -2.61
CA ARG A 260 -44.61 8.44 -2.57
C ARG A 260 -44.61 7.57 -1.32
N ASP A 261 -45.73 7.54 -0.61
CA ASP A 261 -45.84 6.94 0.71
C ASP A 261 -47.03 6.00 0.77
N HIS A 262 -46.84 4.87 1.43
CA HIS A 262 -47.77 3.77 1.43
C HIS A 262 -47.62 2.97 2.73
N LEU A 263 -48.67 2.90 3.52
CA LEU A 263 -48.75 2.04 4.69
C LEU A 263 -49.32 0.68 4.26
N ILE A 264 -48.59 -0.38 4.60
CA ILE A 264 -49.01 -1.76 4.37
C ILE A 264 -49.05 -2.53 5.68
N THR A 265 -49.91 -3.54 5.73
CA THR A 265 -49.96 -4.50 6.83
C THR A 265 -49.21 -5.76 6.43
N LEU A 266 -48.23 -6.15 7.25
CA LEU A 266 -47.57 -7.44 7.16
C LEU A 266 -48.25 -8.43 8.09
N GLU A 267 -48.57 -9.61 7.56
CA GLU A 267 -49.11 -10.71 8.34
C GLU A 267 -47.99 -11.50 9.01
N LYS A 268 -48.23 -11.93 10.25
CA LYS A 268 -47.34 -12.80 11.01
C LYS A 268 -47.10 -14.12 10.27
N PRO A 269 -45.84 -14.53 10.06
CA PRO A 269 -45.55 -15.80 9.41
C PRO A 269 -46.12 -16.98 10.20
N ARG A 270 -46.98 -17.81 9.59
CA ARG A 270 -47.63 -18.98 10.24
C ARG A 270 -46.65 -20.01 10.81
N LYS A 271 -45.43 -20.06 10.29
CA LYS A 271 -44.38 -20.98 10.75
C LYS A 271 -43.45 -20.24 11.70
N ARG A 272 -43.42 -20.67 12.97
CA ARG A 272 -42.45 -20.19 13.96
C ARG A 272 -41.01 -20.45 13.49
N PRO A 273 -40.12 -19.45 13.49
CA PRO A 273 -38.71 -19.68 13.21
C PRO A 273 -38.07 -20.60 14.26
N ALA A 274 -37.23 -21.53 13.82
CA ALA A 274 -36.61 -22.52 14.71
C ALA A 274 -35.77 -21.91 15.86
N TRP A 275 -35.26 -20.68 15.68
CA TRP A 275 -34.46 -19.96 16.66
C TRP A 275 -35.28 -19.19 17.72
N MET A 276 -36.59 -19.04 17.52
CA MET A 276 -37.46 -18.22 18.37
C MET A 276 -38.18 -19.10 19.39
N SER A 277 -38.30 -18.67 20.64
CA SER A 277 -39.09 -19.38 21.65
C SER A 277 -40.59 -19.36 21.29
N GLN A 278 -41.37 -20.31 21.81
CA GLN A 278 -42.81 -20.33 21.58
C GLN A 278 -43.48 -19.06 22.14
N ALA A 279 -43.12 -18.66 23.36
CA ALA A 279 -43.64 -17.47 24.01
C ALA A 279 -43.36 -16.18 23.22
N SER A 280 -42.13 -15.99 22.71
CA SER A 280 -41.79 -14.80 21.91
C SER A 280 -42.53 -14.78 20.56
N TYR A 281 -42.79 -15.95 19.98
CA TYR A 281 -43.58 -16.04 18.75
C TYR A 281 -45.04 -15.66 19.02
N GLU A 282 -45.63 -16.12 20.12
CA GLU A 282 -47.00 -15.80 20.52
C GLU A 282 -47.17 -14.32 20.86
N GLN A 283 -46.18 -13.70 21.52
CA GLN A 283 -46.18 -12.27 21.85
C GLN A 283 -46.04 -11.34 20.63
N ALA A 284 -45.49 -11.84 19.51
CA ALA A 284 -45.44 -11.03 18.29
C ALA A 284 -46.86 -10.78 17.77
N PRO A 285 -47.20 -9.55 17.34
CA PRO A 285 -48.53 -9.24 16.85
C PRO A 285 -48.88 -10.10 15.64
N ASP A 286 -50.18 -10.28 15.35
CA ASP A 286 -50.61 -11.00 14.14
C ASP A 286 -50.45 -10.15 12.88
N GLN A 287 -50.52 -8.83 13.04
CA GLN A 287 -50.38 -7.85 11.98
C GLN A 287 -49.40 -6.74 12.40
N LEU A 288 -48.52 -6.36 11.48
CA LEU A 288 -47.55 -5.28 11.67
C LEU A 288 -47.72 -4.25 10.56
N GLU A 289 -48.08 -3.01 10.93
CA GLU A 289 -48.10 -1.91 9.97
C GLU A 289 -46.68 -1.41 9.69
N VAL A 290 -46.33 -1.30 8.41
CA VAL A 290 -45.03 -0.76 7.98
C VAL A 290 -45.21 0.27 6.87
N ARG A 291 -44.31 1.24 6.83
CA ARG A 291 -44.29 2.32 5.85
C ARG A 291 -43.34 2.02 4.70
N GLU A 292 -43.87 1.96 3.49
CA GLU A 292 -43.11 1.78 2.26
C GLU A 292 -42.97 3.10 1.49
N LEU A 293 -41.73 3.46 1.18
CA LEU A 293 -41.42 4.67 0.42
C LEU A 293 -41.11 4.34 -1.04
N LYS A 294 -41.85 4.96 -1.95
CA LYS A 294 -41.70 4.85 -3.40
C LYS A 294 -40.48 5.66 -3.88
N ARG A 295 -39.28 5.05 -3.86
CA ARG A 295 -38.04 5.60 -4.46
C ARG A 295 -37.45 4.72 -5.56
N ASN A 296 -36.71 5.33 -6.49
CA ASN A 296 -35.96 4.67 -7.58
C ASN A 296 -36.81 3.81 -8.56
N ARG A 297 -38.00 4.28 -8.97
CA ARG A 297 -38.75 3.64 -10.07
C ARG A 297 -38.09 3.90 -11.43
N GLY A 298 -38.12 2.90 -12.31
CA GLY A 298 -37.85 3.07 -13.74
C GLY A 298 -39.05 3.68 -14.48
N SER A 299 -38.91 3.94 -15.78
CA SER A 299 -39.96 4.53 -16.64
C SER A 299 -41.27 3.73 -16.67
N SER A 300 -41.22 2.42 -16.43
CA SER A 300 -42.40 1.53 -16.35
C SER A 300 -43.15 1.58 -15.02
N GLY A 301 -42.71 2.41 -14.07
CA GLY A 301 -43.37 2.53 -12.76
C GLY A 301 -43.11 1.36 -11.79
N ALA A 302 -42.36 0.32 -12.17
CA ALA A 302 -41.85 -0.69 -11.26
C ALA A 302 -40.45 -0.31 -10.72
N TYR A 303 -40.11 -0.72 -9.50
CA TYR A 303 -38.70 -0.70 -9.06
C TYR A 303 -37.92 -1.65 -10.01
N SER A 304 -36.62 -1.46 -10.23
CA SER A 304 -35.79 -2.43 -10.97
C SER A 304 -34.43 -2.40 -10.31
N ALA A 305 -33.96 -3.54 -9.78
CA ALA A 305 -32.67 -3.59 -9.09
C ALA A 305 -31.55 -3.11 -10.04
N ARG A 306 -31.64 -3.48 -11.32
CA ARG A 306 -30.75 -2.97 -12.38
C ARG A 306 -30.86 -1.45 -12.54
N CYS A 307 -32.06 -0.89 -12.65
CA CYS A 307 -32.23 0.57 -12.83
C CYS A 307 -31.87 1.36 -11.57
N ALA A 308 -32.12 0.83 -10.38
CA ALA A 308 -31.75 1.44 -9.12
C ALA A 308 -30.24 1.39 -8.91
N GLN A 309 -29.60 0.27 -9.23
CA GLN A 309 -28.15 0.16 -9.29
C GLN A 309 -27.57 1.10 -10.34
N GLN A 310 -28.20 1.25 -11.51
CA GLN A 310 -27.77 2.17 -12.56
C GLN A 310 -27.94 3.64 -12.13
N GLN A 311 -29.05 4.01 -11.51
CA GLN A 311 -29.25 5.36 -10.93
C GLN A 311 -28.29 5.62 -9.77
N MET A 312 -28.05 4.64 -8.90
CA MET A 312 -27.06 4.70 -7.85
C MET A 312 -25.65 4.85 -8.43
N ASN A 313 -25.31 4.12 -9.49
CA ASN A 313 -24.05 4.22 -10.22
C ASN A 313 -23.89 5.59 -10.88
N ILE A 314 -24.93 6.13 -11.52
CA ILE A 314 -24.95 7.48 -12.10
C ILE A 314 -24.74 8.53 -11.01
N ARG A 315 -25.49 8.47 -9.90
CA ARG A 315 -25.30 9.35 -8.74
C ARG A 315 -23.90 9.20 -8.15
N ARG A 316 -23.38 7.97 -8.01
CA ARG A 316 -22.02 7.68 -7.56
C ARG A 316 -20.95 8.21 -8.51
N GLN A 317 -21.18 8.21 -9.82
CA GLN A 317 -20.24 8.78 -10.80
C GLN A 317 -20.08 10.28 -10.59
N VAL A 318 -21.17 11.00 -10.27
CA VAL A 318 -21.14 12.43 -9.94
C VAL A 318 -20.55 12.69 -8.54
N CYS A 319 -20.73 11.76 -7.59
CA CYS A 319 -20.19 11.88 -6.23
C CYS A 319 -18.71 11.48 -6.11
N ARG A 320 -18.14 10.74 -7.07
CA ARG A 320 -16.73 10.35 -7.07
C ARG A 320 -15.85 11.51 -7.55
N PRO A 321 -14.62 11.66 -7.02
CA PRO A 321 -13.64 12.58 -7.60
C PRO A 321 -13.48 12.25 -9.10
N LYS A 322 -13.50 13.27 -9.97
CA LYS A 322 -13.20 13.09 -11.40
C LYS A 322 -11.83 12.42 -11.52
N ARG A 323 -11.73 11.41 -12.39
CA ARG A 323 -10.44 10.73 -12.66
C ARG A 323 -9.42 11.78 -13.10
N LYS A 324 -8.27 11.83 -12.44
CA LYS A 324 -7.21 12.81 -12.77
C LYS A 324 -6.59 12.56 -14.15
N LEU A 325 -6.53 11.29 -14.57
CA LEU A 325 -5.99 10.85 -15.85
C LEU A 325 -7.12 10.25 -16.69
N VAL A 326 -7.56 10.98 -17.71
CA VAL A 326 -8.55 10.55 -18.68
C VAL A 326 -7.87 10.54 -20.06
N PRO A 327 -7.99 9.47 -20.86
CA PRO A 327 -7.44 9.43 -22.22
C PRO A 327 -7.86 10.66 -23.03
N GLY A 328 -6.93 11.28 -23.76
CA GLY A 328 -7.15 12.52 -24.51
C GLY A 328 -7.10 13.82 -23.69
N SER A 329 -6.94 13.75 -22.35
CA SER A 329 -6.62 14.95 -21.57
C SER A 329 -5.14 15.30 -21.68
N GLU A 330 -4.77 16.59 -21.67
CA GLU A 330 -3.38 17.07 -21.71
C GLU A 330 -2.49 16.36 -20.68
N ARG A 331 -3.03 16.15 -19.46
CA ARG A 331 -2.33 15.46 -18.38
C ARG A 331 -2.05 13.99 -18.71
N PHE A 332 -3.01 13.31 -19.33
CA PHE A 332 -2.82 11.92 -19.75
C PHE A 332 -1.78 11.83 -20.87
N GLU A 333 -1.85 12.73 -21.86
CA GLU A 333 -0.88 12.74 -22.96
C GLU A 333 0.54 13.04 -22.49
N LEU A 334 0.71 13.93 -21.52
CA LEU A 334 2.01 14.19 -20.88
C LEU A 334 2.55 12.94 -20.17
N VAL A 335 1.71 12.26 -19.38
CA VAL A 335 2.10 11.02 -18.70
C VAL A 335 2.43 9.91 -19.71
N ALA A 336 1.63 9.77 -20.76
CA ALA A 336 1.85 8.79 -21.84
C ALA A 336 3.16 9.08 -22.59
N HIS A 337 3.46 10.34 -22.89
CA HIS A 337 4.73 10.74 -23.48
C HIS A 337 5.92 10.37 -22.58
N MET A 338 5.86 10.66 -21.29
CA MET A 338 6.94 10.31 -20.35
C MET A 338 7.11 8.79 -20.19
N LEU A 339 6.01 8.02 -20.23
CA LEU A 339 6.05 6.56 -20.26
C LEU A 339 6.74 6.05 -21.53
N ARG A 340 6.43 6.61 -22.71
CA ARG A 340 7.10 6.27 -23.98
C ARG A 340 8.60 6.57 -23.95
N LYS A 341 9.01 7.60 -23.21
CA LYS A 341 10.41 7.89 -22.87
C LYS A 341 11.00 6.98 -21.78
N ARG A 342 10.30 5.88 -21.42
CA ARG A 342 10.72 4.83 -20.47
C ARG A 342 10.96 5.33 -19.05
N LEU A 343 10.32 6.43 -18.66
CA LEU A 343 10.27 6.84 -17.25
C LEU A 343 9.31 5.93 -16.49
N SER A 344 9.71 5.52 -15.29
CA SER A 344 8.80 4.76 -14.42
C SER A 344 7.69 5.65 -13.85
N PRO A 345 6.54 5.09 -13.47
CA PRO A 345 5.49 5.84 -12.79
C PRO A 345 5.95 6.63 -11.55
N GLU A 346 6.93 6.12 -10.80
CA GLU A 346 7.53 6.85 -9.67
C GLU A 346 8.37 8.06 -10.12
N GLN A 347 9.15 7.92 -11.20
CA GLN A 347 9.90 9.03 -11.80
C GLN A 347 8.99 10.11 -12.36
N ILE A 348 7.91 9.71 -13.04
CA ILE A 348 6.92 10.63 -13.59
C ILE A 348 6.26 11.41 -12.46
N ALA A 349 5.80 10.72 -11.40
CA ALA A 349 5.17 11.36 -10.26
C ALA A 349 6.11 12.37 -9.55
N GLY A 350 7.39 12.04 -9.44
CA GLY A 350 8.40 12.93 -8.88
C GLY A 350 8.68 14.15 -9.76
N LYS A 351 8.90 13.96 -11.07
CA LYS A 351 9.13 15.07 -12.01
C LYS A 351 7.92 16.00 -12.13
N LEU A 352 6.70 15.45 -12.16
CA LEU A 352 5.47 16.25 -12.16
C LEU A 352 5.28 17.07 -10.88
N ARG A 353 5.90 16.67 -9.75
CA ARG A 353 5.87 17.46 -8.52
C ARG A 353 6.79 18.68 -8.60
N SER A 354 7.92 18.57 -9.31
CA SER A 354 8.91 19.65 -9.44
C SER A 354 8.63 20.62 -10.60
N MET A 355 7.75 20.26 -11.53
CA MET A 355 7.38 21.10 -12.68
C MET A 355 6.34 22.16 -12.28
N THR A 356 6.70 23.43 -12.37
CA THR A 356 5.74 24.55 -12.28
C THR A 356 5.10 24.77 -13.64
N ILE A 357 3.91 24.19 -13.89
CA ILE A 357 3.18 24.32 -15.15
C ILE A 357 2.00 25.29 -14.97
N PRO A 358 2.04 26.50 -15.55
CA PRO A 358 1.03 27.55 -15.31
C PRO A 358 -0.42 27.14 -15.61
N ASN A 359 -0.63 26.30 -16.64
CA ASN A 359 -1.96 25.87 -17.07
C ASN A 359 -2.46 24.56 -16.42
N LEU A 360 -1.63 23.89 -15.61
CA LEU A 360 -2.00 22.70 -14.85
C LEU A 360 -1.94 23.00 -13.35
N ARG A 361 -2.95 23.70 -12.82
CA ARG A 361 -3.10 24.10 -11.39
C ARG A 361 -3.09 22.95 -10.36
N ASP A 362 -2.95 21.69 -10.81
CA ASP A 362 -2.71 20.50 -10.00
C ASP A 362 -2.06 19.42 -10.89
N ALA A 363 -0.86 19.69 -11.45
CA ALA A 363 -0.15 18.76 -12.33
C ALA A 363 0.22 17.43 -11.65
N TYR A 364 0.26 17.42 -10.31
CA TYR A 364 0.68 16.27 -9.53
C TYR A 364 -0.28 15.07 -9.65
N VAL A 365 0.31 13.94 -10.05
CA VAL A 365 -0.30 12.62 -10.05
C VAL A 365 0.64 11.66 -9.33
N CYS A 366 0.15 10.96 -8.31
CA CYS A 366 0.97 9.96 -7.62
C CYS A 366 1.18 8.72 -8.51
N ARG A 367 2.27 7.98 -8.28
CA ARG A 367 2.62 6.75 -9.02
C ARG A 367 1.47 5.75 -9.10
N GLU A 368 0.70 5.62 -8.02
CA GLU A 368 -0.44 4.72 -7.91
C GLU A 368 -1.59 5.14 -8.83
N THR A 369 -1.81 6.44 -9.01
CA THR A 369 -2.83 6.93 -9.95
C THR A 369 -2.43 6.64 -11.40
N ILE A 370 -1.14 6.66 -11.74
CA ILE A 370 -0.63 6.29 -13.06
C ILE A 370 -0.84 4.78 -13.31
N TYR A 371 -0.48 3.93 -12.35
CA TYR A 371 -0.74 2.48 -12.45
C TYR A 371 -2.23 2.17 -12.62
N ASN A 372 -3.08 2.75 -11.76
CA ASN A 372 -4.52 2.56 -11.85
C ASN A 372 -5.09 3.05 -13.18
N ALA A 373 -4.56 4.15 -13.75
CA ALA A 373 -4.98 4.63 -15.06
C ALA A 373 -4.64 3.63 -16.17
N ILE A 374 -3.40 3.10 -16.20
CA ILE A 374 -2.97 2.10 -17.20
C ILE A 374 -3.80 0.81 -17.08
N TYR A 375 -3.99 0.30 -15.86
CA TYR A 375 -4.71 -0.95 -15.64
C TYR A 375 -6.23 -0.84 -15.83
N ALA A 376 -6.81 0.36 -15.67
CA ALA A 376 -8.23 0.62 -15.88
C ALA A 376 -8.60 0.93 -17.35
N LEU A 377 -7.63 1.02 -18.27
CA LEU A 377 -7.90 1.14 -19.70
C LEU A 377 -8.61 -0.12 -20.23
N PRO A 378 -9.55 0.01 -21.20
CA PRO A 378 -10.08 -1.13 -21.93
C PRO A 378 -8.95 -1.96 -22.57
N VAL A 379 -9.19 -3.25 -22.79
CA VAL A 379 -8.25 -4.10 -23.53
C VAL A 379 -8.16 -3.56 -24.97
N GLY A 380 -6.96 -3.16 -25.40
CA GLY A 380 -6.71 -2.55 -26.71
C GLY A 380 -5.25 -2.13 -26.89
N GLU A 381 -4.92 -1.60 -28.06
CA GLU A 381 -3.54 -1.27 -28.47
C GLU A 381 -2.87 -0.26 -27.54
N LEU A 382 -3.58 0.81 -27.14
CA LEU A 382 -3.05 1.82 -26.21
C LEU A 382 -2.64 1.21 -24.85
N ARG A 383 -3.41 0.24 -24.34
CA ARG A 383 -3.07 -0.43 -23.08
C ARG A 383 -1.83 -1.31 -23.24
N LYS A 384 -1.73 -2.05 -24.35
CA LYS A 384 -0.54 -2.88 -24.64
C LYS A 384 0.70 -2.01 -24.77
N GLU A 385 0.61 -0.92 -25.52
CA GLU A 385 1.69 0.06 -25.73
C GLU A 385 2.22 0.60 -24.39
N LEU A 386 1.33 1.11 -23.53
CA LEU A 386 1.73 1.69 -22.24
C LEU A 386 2.27 0.65 -21.24
N ILE A 387 1.82 -0.60 -21.31
CA ILE A 387 2.35 -1.69 -20.48
C ILE A 387 3.78 -2.07 -20.92
N VAL A 388 4.07 -2.09 -22.23
CA VAL A 388 5.42 -2.35 -22.75
C VAL A 388 6.43 -1.30 -22.27
N CYS A 389 5.98 -0.06 -22.06
CA CYS A 389 6.80 1.01 -21.50
C CYS A 389 7.18 0.83 -20.01
N LEU A 390 6.53 -0.08 -19.27
CA LEU A 390 6.82 -0.32 -17.85
C LEU A 390 8.08 -1.18 -17.67
N ARG A 391 8.87 -0.86 -16.63
CA ARG A 391 10.18 -1.51 -16.36
C ARG A 391 10.13 -3.02 -16.12
N GLN A 392 8.97 -3.57 -15.76
CA GLN A 392 8.80 -4.99 -15.45
C GLN A 392 7.50 -5.51 -16.07
N GLY A 393 7.50 -5.83 -17.36
CA GLY A 393 6.43 -6.61 -17.99
C GLY A 393 6.58 -8.10 -17.67
N LYS A 394 6.31 -8.53 -16.43
CA LYS A 394 6.48 -9.93 -16.02
C LYS A 394 5.19 -10.62 -15.61
N THR A 395 4.97 -11.82 -16.14
CA THR A 395 3.93 -12.79 -15.77
C THR A 395 4.39 -13.86 -14.75
N THR A 396 5.67 -13.92 -14.36
CA THR A 396 6.18 -14.89 -13.36
C THR A 396 7.44 -14.40 -12.61
N ARG A 397 7.66 -14.96 -11.40
CA ARG A 397 8.77 -14.67 -10.49
C ARG A 397 10.00 -15.53 -10.82
N ARG A 398 11.21 -14.96 -10.74
CA ARG A 398 12.46 -15.71 -10.96
C ARG A 398 12.87 -16.51 -9.71
N PRO A 399 13.48 -17.70 -9.86
CA PRO A 399 14.11 -18.44 -8.76
C PRO A 399 15.39 -17.73 -8.27
N ARG A 400 15.77 -18.02 -7.02
CA ARG A 400 17.02 -17.59 -6.37
C ARG A 400 17.99 -18.76 -6.27
N SER A 401 18.91 -18.88 -7.22
CA SER A 401 20.21 -19.57 -7.06
C SER A 401 20.98 -19.54 -8.37
N GLY A 402 22.15 -18.90 -8.40
CA GLY A 402 23.15 -19.05 -9.45
C GLY A 402 24.36 -19.75 -8.86
N GLY A 403 24.88 -20.77 -9.55
CA GLY A 403 26.02 -21.56 -9.11
C GLY A 403 27.34 -20.79 -9.08
N VAL A 404 28.31 -21.35 -8.36
CA VAL A 404 29.66 -20.83 -8.16
C VAL A 404 30.56 -21.27 -9.31
N ASP A 405 31.26 -20.33 -9.95
CA ASP A 405 32.35 -20.62 -10.91
C ASP A 405 33.72 -20.47 -10.19
N ARG A 406 34.69 -21.30 -10.57
CA ARG A 406 36.03 -21.43 -9.94
C ARG A 406 37.12 -21.11 -10.97
N ARG A 407 37.65 -19.87 -11.05
CA ARG A 407 38.85 -19.51 -11.85
C ARG A 407 39.68 -18.38 -11.21
N GLY A 408 41.02 -18.43 -11.39
CA GLY A 408 42.07 -17.78 -10.58
C GLY A 408 42.29 -16.25 -10.66
N GLN A 409 43.30 -15.79 -9.90
CA GLN A 409 43.54 -14.42 -9.44
C GLN A 409 44.25 -13.49 -10.46
N ILE A 410 43.95 -12.18 -10.40
CA ILE A 410 44.61 -11.11 -11.15
C ILE A 410 45.89 -10.65 -10.41
N PRO A 411 47.03 -10.42 -11.09
CA PRO A 411 48.26 -9.90 -10.47
C PRO A 411 48.12 -8.44 -9.96
N GLU A 412 48.80 -8.12 -8.85
CA GLU A 412 48.98 -6.75 -8.31
C GLU A 412 47.70 -5.97 -7.95
N MET A 413 46.69 -6.66 -7.42
CA MET A 413 45.40 -6.09 -7.05
C MET A 413 45.44 -5.20 -5.79
N VAL A 414 44.94 -3.96 -5.89
CA VAL A 414 44.61 -3.14 -4.72
C VAL A 414 43.17 -3.43 -4.28
N SER A 415 43.02 -4.03 -3.09
CA SER A 415 41.72 -4.40 -2.52
C SER A 415 40.86 -3.16 -2.23
N ILE A 416 39.54 -3.31 -2.41
CA ILE A 416 38.52 -2.31 -2.02
C ILE A 416 38.60 -1.91 -0.54
N HIS A 417 39.18 -2.74 0.34
CA HIS A 417 39.34 -2.42 1.77
C HIS A 417 40.38 -1.33 2.05
N VAL A 418 41.28 -1.04 1.10
CA VAL A 418 42.32 0.00 1.22
C VAL A 418 41.80 1.37 0.73
N ARG A 419 40.54 1.43 0.30
CA ARG A 419 39.88 2.63 -0.22
C ARG A 419 39.60 3.64 0.91
N PRO A 420 39.86 4.93 0.71
CA PRO A 420 39.44 5.98 1.64
C PRO A 420 37.92 5.93 1.95
N PRO A 421 37.51 6.09 3.22
CA PRO A 421 36.10 5.96 3.64
C PRO A 421 35.16 6.98 2.98
N GLU A 422 35.67 8.18 2.69
CA GLU A 422 34.96 9.29 2.00
C GLU A 422 34.32 8.90 0.66
N ILE A 423 34.85 7.86 0.01
CA ILE A 423 34.36 7.40 -1.28
C ILE A 423 33.03 6.65 -1.09
N GLU A 424 32.81 6.00 0.05
CA GLU A 424 31.59 5.22 0.30
C GLU A 424 30.38 6.13 0.49
N ASP A 425 30.59 7.27 1.15
CA ASP A 425 29.57 8.26 1.48
C ASP A 425 29.09 9.08 0.27
N ARG A 426 29.74 8.93 -0.89
CA ARG A 426 29.40 9.63 -2.16
C ARG A 426 29.38 11.16 -2.01
N LEU A 427 30.24 11.67 -1.12
CA LEU A 427 30.30 13.10 -0.78
C LEU A 427 31.19 13.88 -1.75
N MET A 428 32.17 13.21 -2.34
CA MET A 428 33.10 13.83 -3.28
C MET A 428 32.88 13.32 -4.71
N PRO A 429 32.94 14.19 -5.71
CA PRO A 429 32.84 13.77 -7.09
C PRO A 429 34.16 13.20 -7.62
N GLY A 430 34.06 12.43 -8.70
CA GLY A 430 35.22 11.87 -9.42
C GLY A 430 35.57 10.44 -9.05
N HIS A 431 34.65 9.74 -8.38
CA HIS A 431 34.75 8.33 -8.06
C HIS A 431 33.78 7.52 -8.93
N TRP A 432 34.33 6.59 -9.71
CA TRP A 432 33.62 5.88 -10.77
C TRP A 432 33.41 4.40 -10.42
N GLU A 433 32.30 3.82 -10.83
CA GLU A 433 32.08 2.38 -10.86
C GLU A 433 32.14 1.88 -12.30
N GLY A 434 33.05 0.95 -12.60
CA GLY A 434 33.15 0.30 -13.91
C GLY A 434 32.46 -1.06 -13.98
N ASP A 435 32.00 -1.44 -15.17
CA ASP A 435 31.49 -2.77 -15.49
C ASP A 435 31.60 -3.05 -17.00
N LEU A 436 31.51 -4.32 -17.38
CA LEU A 436 31.46 -4.77 -18.76
C LEU A 436 30.15 -5.52 -19.07
N ILE A 437 29.32 -4.94 -19.92
CA ILE A 437 28.12 -5.57 -20.43
C ILE A 437 28.50 -6.46 -21.63
N LYS A 438 28.45 -7.77 -21.43
CA LYS A 438 28.67 -8.76 -22.50
C LYS A 438 27.40 -9.03 -23.32
N GLY A 439 27.60 -9.16 -24.63
CA GLY A 439 26.61 -9.49 -25.65
C GLY A 439 26.48 -10.99 -25.91
N LYS A 440 25.88 -11.35 -27.05
CA LYS A 440 25.68 -12.75 -27.47
C LYS A 440 27.01 -13.52 -27.48
N ALA A 441 27.03 -14.69 -26.85
CA ALA A 441 28.19 -15.58 -26.77
C ALA A 441 29.50 -14.93 -26.25
N ASN A 442 29.42 -13.82 -25.50
CA ASN A 442 30.56 -13.01 -25.07
C ASN A 442 31.43 -12.45 -26.22
N ALA A 443 30.90 -12.41 -27.45
CA ALA A 443 31.64 -11.97 -28.64
C ALA A 443 31.68 -10.45 -28.83
N SER A 444 30.75 -9.72 -28.22
CA SER A 444 30.70 -8.25 -28.22
C SER A 444 30.52 -7.71 -26.81
N SER A 445 31.03 -6.51 -26.54
CA SER A 445 30.96 -5.91 -25.22
C SER A 445 30.80 -4.39 -25.25
N VAL A 446 30.20 -3.86 -24.19
CA VAL A 446 30.02 -2.42 -23.94
C VAL A 446 30.48 -2.18 -22.52
N GLY A 447 31.47 -1.32 -22.33
CA GLY A 447 31.87 -0.90 -20.99
C GLY A 447 30.99 0.23 -20.48
N THR A 448 30.82 0.24 -19.17
CA THR A 448 29.97 1.21 -18.47
C THR A 448 30.78 1.87 -17.37
N LEU A 449 30.70 3.19 -17.30
CA LEU A 449 31.25 3.98 -16.19
C LEU A 449 30.12 4.79 -15.55
N VAL A 450 29.93 4.64 -14.25
CA VAL A 450 28.94 5.40 -13.47
C VAL A 450 29.63 6.21 -12.39
N GLU A 451 29.47 7.53 -12.42
CA GLU A 451 29.98 8.42 -11.38
C GLU A 451 29.13 8.28 -10.11
N ARG A 452 29.75 8.01 -8.95
CA ARG A 452 29.02 7.57 -7.75
C ARG A 452 28.17 8.67 -7.12
N THR A 453 28.59 9.93 -7.25
CA THR A 453 27.97 11.09 -6.59
C THR A 453 26.74 11.56 -7.37
N SER A 454 26.90 11.87 -8.65
CA SER A 454 25.88 12.32 -9.61
C SER A 454 25.08 11.20 -10.27
N GLY A 455 25.60 9.97 -10.28
CA GLY A 455 25.01 8.85 -11.03
C GLY A 455 25.15 9.00 -12.55
N TYR A 456 26.04 9.88 -13.04
CA TYR A 456 26.26 10.13 -14.46
C TYR A 456 26.86 8.90 -15.14
N LEU A 457 26.22 8.45 -16.21
CA LEU A 457 26.59 7.25 -16.97
C LEU A 457 27.34 7.63 -18.26
N MET A 458 28.45 6.95 -18.51
CA MET A 458 29.10 6.87 -19.82
C MET A 458 29.05 5.43 -20.32
N LEU A 459 28.68 5.27 -21.59
CA LEU A 459 28.72 4.00 -22.30
C LEU A 459 29.78 4.09 -23.38
N MET A 460 30.59 3.06 -23.53
CA MET A 460 31.62 3.05 -24.54
C MET A 460 31.57 1.75 -25.35
N LYS A 461 31.90 1.83 -26.63
CA LYS A 461 31.95 0.69 -27.54
C LYS A 461 33.30 0.00 -27.41
N MET A 462 33.29 -1.30 -27.10
CA MET A 462 34.50 -2.11 -27.15
C MET A 462 34.51 -2.89 -28.46
N ASN A 463 35.69 -3.07 -29.05
CA ASN A 463 35.85 -3.90 -30.25
C ASN A 463 35.67 -5.40 -29.91
N ASP A 464 36.07 -5.81 -28.71
CA ASP A 464 35.94 -7.18 -28.19
C ASP A 464 35.83 -7.18 -26.66
N ALA A 465 35.97 -8.33 -26.00
CA ALA A 465 35.96 -8.46 -24.54
C ALA A 465 37.38 -8.63 -23.95
N THR A 466 38.42 -8.10 -24.62
CA THR A 466 39.82 -8.21 -24.18
C THR A 466 40.22 -7.10 -23.22
N ALA A 467 41.31 -7.33 -22.47
CA ALA A 467 41.86 -6.34 -21.56
C ALA A 467 42.43 -5.10 -22.27
N THR A 468 42.89 -5.24 -23.52
CA THR A 468 43.39 -4.13 -24.33
C THR A 468 42.25 -3.19 -24.72
N SER A 469 41.16 -3.73 -25.30
CA SER A 469 39.97 -2.94 -25.63
C SER A 469 39.41 -2.24 -24.40
N ALA A 470 39.36 -2.94 -23.25
CA ALA A 470 38.89 -2.37 -21.99
C ALA A 470 39.77 -1.21 -21.51
N MET A 471 41.09 -1.37 -21.54
CA MET A 471 42.03 -0.32 -21.19
C MET A 471 41.86 0.91 -22.10
N GLU A 472 41.84 0.75 -23.42
CA GLU A 472 41.70 1.87 -24.37
C GLU A 472 40.37 2.62 -24.15
N GLY A 473 39.29 1.87 -24.03
CA GLY A 473 37.95 2.41 -23.86
C GLY A 473 37.76 3.18 -22.55
N PHE A 474 38.21 2.61 -21.42
CA PHE A 474 38.12 3.29 -20.13
C PHE A 474 39.07 4.48 -20.04
N SER A 475 40.31 4.36 -20.56
CA SER A 475 41.25 5.48 -20.59
C SER A 475 40.71 6.66 -21.40
N ALA A 476 40.17 6.41 -22.59
CA ALA A 476 39.59 7.47 -23.42
C ALA A 476 38.40 8.16 -22.72
N ALA A 477 37.50 7.38 -22.11
CA ALA A 477 36.34 7.92 -21.40
C ALA A 477 36.75 8.75 -20.17
N LEU A 478 37.66 8.25 -19.33
CA LEU A 478 38.16 8.98 -18.16
C LEU A 478 38.94 10.24 -18.59
N ASN A 479 39.72 10.18 -19.66
CA ASN A 479 40.46 11.32 -20.19
C ASN A 479 39.57 12.39 -20.84
N SER A 480 38.33 12.07 -21.20
CA SER A 480 37.35 13.08 -21.63
C SER A 480 36.83 13.94 -20.47
N MET A 481 36.99 13.48 -19.22
CA MET A 481 36.53 14.20 -18.02
C MET A 481 37.64 15.14 -17.50
N PRO A 482 37.31 16.26 -16.82
CA PRO A 482 38.33 17.10 -16.20
C PRO A 482 39.16 16.35 -15.15
N LEU A 483 40.42 16.73 -14.94
CA LEU A 483 41.31 16.08 -13.95
C LEU A 483 40.69 16.02 -12.54
N ALA A 484 39.93 17.03 -12.12
CA ALA A 484 39.26 17.05 -10.81
C ALA A 484 38.24 15.90 -10.63
N MET A 485 37.75 15.32 -11.74
CA MET A 485 36.78 14.23 -11.78
C MET A 485 37.45 12.85 -11.97
N ARG A 486 38.78 12.76 -11.91
CA ARG A 486 39.55 11.54 -12.14
C ARG A 486 40.22 11.04 -10.86
N LYS A 487 39.45 10.71 -9.82
CA LYS A 487 40.00 10.30 -8.52
C LYS A 487 40.20 8.80 -8.42
N SER A 488 39.11 8.04 -8.52
CA SER A 488 39.19 6.58 -8.41
C SER A 488 38.17 5.85 -9.28
N MET A 489 38.43 4.58 -9.56
CA MET A 489 37.50 3.68 -10.22
C MET A 489 37.43 2.35 -9.45
N THR A 490 36.23 1.88 -9.15
CA THR A 490 36.00 0.57 -8.54
C THR A 490 35.49 -0.42 -9.59
N TYR A 491 36.09 -1.61 -9.64
CA TYR A 491 35.75 -2.66 -10.61
C TYR A 491 35.64 -4.04 -9.94
N ASP A 492 35.05 -5.01 -10.62
CA ASP A 492 35.10 -6.42 -10.19
C ASP A 492 36.39 -7.12 -10.64
N GLN A 493 36.58 -8.37 -10.25
CA GLN A 493 37.79 -9.14 -10.61
C GLN A 493 37.70 -9.74 -12.03
N GLY A 494 37.08 -9.03 -12.97
CA GLY A 494 37.00 -9.42 -14.37
C GLY A 494 38.37 -9.45 -15.04
N ARG A 495 38.61 -10.46 -15.89
CA ARG A 495 39.88 -10.61 -16.64
C ARG A 495 40.15 -9.47 -17.62
N GLU A 496 39.11 -8.77 -18.04
CA GLU A 496 39.21 -7.54 -18.82
C GLU A 496 40.01 -6.42 -18.09
N MET A 497 40.15 -6.49 -16.76
CA MET A 497 40.92 -5.51 -15.99
C MET A 497 42.36 -5.96 -15.70
N ALA A 498 42.88 -6.95 -16.43
CA ALA A 498 44.27 -7.40 -16.28
C ALA A 498 45.29 -6.28 -16.51
N ARG A 499 44.97 -5.26 -17.34
CA ARG A 499 45.84 -4.11 -17.65
C ARG A 499 45.48 -2.83 -16.87
N HIS A 500 44.89 -2.96 -15.68
CA HIS A 500 44.45 -1.82 -14.86
C HIS A 500 45.58 -0.85 -14.46
N ALA A 501 46.81 -1.34 -14.27
CA ALA A 501 47.96 -0.50 -13.97
C ALA A 501 48.21 0.56 -15.07
N GLU A 502 48.02 0.19 -16.33
CA GLU A 502 48.18 1.10 -17.47
C GLU A 502 47.06 2.15 -17.54
N ILE A 503 45.82 1.79 -17.16
CA ILE A 503 44.73 2.75 -17.04
C ILE A 503 45.08 3.80 -15.97
N THR A 504 45.62 3.35 -14.83
CA THR A 504 46.06 4.24 -13.75
C THR A 504 47.16 5.18 -14.24
N GLN A 505 48.16 4.66 -14.96
CA GLN A 505 49.25 5.44 -15.53
C GLN A 505 48.78 6.48 -16.55
N GLN A 506 47.81 6.14 -17.41
CA GLN A 506 47.33 7.02 -18.49
C GLN A 506 46.32 8.08 -18.01
N THR A 507 45.63 7.84 -16.90
CA THR A 507 44.49 8.68 -16.47
C THR A 507 44.70 9.35 -15.11
N GLY A 508 45.62 8.84 -14.29
CA GLY A 508 45.82 9.24 -12.89
C GLY A 508 44.78 8.69 -11.91
N VAL A 509 43.85 7.85 -12.38
CA VAL A 509 42.75 7.32 -11.56
C VAL A 509 43.20 6.09 -10.77
N ALA A 510 43.02 6.10 -9.45
CA ALA A 510 43.29 4.93 -8.61
C ALA A 510 42.23 3.84 -8.82
N ILE A 511 42.66 2.60 -9.13
CA ILE A 511 41.74 1.47 -9.38
C ILE A 511 41.68 0.54 -8.18
N TYR A 512 40.47 0.24 -7.72
CA TYR A 512 40.20 -0.65 -6.60
C TYR A 512 39.32 -1.82 -7.04
N PHE A 513 39.63 -3.02 -6.53
CA PHE A 513 38.91 -4.23 -6.89
C PHE A 513 38.03 -4.76 -5.77
N CYS A 514 36.79 -5.09 -6.12
CA CYS A 514 35.82 -5.67 -5.21
C CYS A 514 36.17 -7.10 -4.81
N ASP A 515 35.64 -7.56 -3.68
CA ASP A 515 35.80 -8.93 -3.24
C ASP A 515 35.00 -9.89 -4.15
N PRO A 516 35.48 -11.14 -4.34
CA PRO A 516 34.71 -12.14 -5.06
C PRO A 516 33.33 -12.33 -4.43
N HIS A 517 32.30 -12.53 -5.25
CA HIS A 517 30.93 -12.80 -4.79
C HIS A 517 30.29 -11.67 -3.95
N SER A 518 30.80 -10.44 -4.05
CA SER A 518 30.31 -9.28 -3.29
C SER A 518 29.66 -8.18 -4.15
N PRO A 519 28.59 -8.48 -4.92
CA PRO A 519 27.98 -7.53 -5.86
C PRO A 519 27.45 -6.25 -5.20
N TRP A 520 27.10 -6.29 -3.90
CA TRP A 520 26.61 -5.13 -3.15
C TRP A 520 27.66 -4.01 -3.04
N GLN A 521 28.95 -4.31 -3.20
CA GLN A 521 30.02 -3.31 -3.24
C GLN A 521 29.95 -2.41 -4.50
N ARG A 522 29.17 -2.80 -5.53
CA ARG A 522 28.90 -2.03 -6.76
C ARG A 522 27.40 -1.82 -7.02
N GLY A 523 26.67 -1.44 -5.96
CA GLY A 523 25.21 -1.27 -6.05
C GLY A 523 24.74 -0.24 -7.10
N SER A 524 25.60 0.70 -7.55
CA SER A 524 25.22 1.66 -8.60
C SER A 524 25.19 0.98 -9.97
N ASN A 525 26.21 0.19 -10.28
CA ASN A 525 26.29 -0.53 -11.56
C ASN A 525 25.22 -1.61 -11.70
N GLU A 526 24.87 -2.36 -10.66
CA GLU A 526 23.78 -3.34 -10.76
C GLU A 526 22.45 -2.68 -11.16
N ASN A 527 22.14 -1.55 -10.53
CA ASN A 527 20.90 -0.80 -10.80
C ASN A 527 20.90 -0.17 -12.21
N ILE A 528 22.02 0.44 -12.61
CA ILE A 528 22.16 1.07 -13.93
C ILE A 528 22.19 0.04 -15.06
N ASN A 529 22.88 -1.08 -14.87
CA ASN A 529 22.87 -2.21 -15.82
C ASN A 529 21.44 -2.71 -16.04
N GLY A 530 20.63 -2.81 -14.98
CA GLY A 530 19.22 -3.14 -15.11
C GLY A 530 18.42 -2.20 -16.03
N LEU A 531 18.80 -0.92 -16.11
CA LEU A 531 18.19 0.07 -16.99
C LEU A 531 18.76 0.04 -18.41
N ILE A 532 20.08 -0.14 -18.54
CA ILE A 532 20.74 -0.29 -19.84
C ILE A 532 20.15 -1.48 -20.61
N ARG A 533 19.79 -2.57 -19.93
CA ARG A 533 19.15 -3.74 -20.55
C ARG A 533 17.78 -3.47 -21.20
N GLN A 534 17.16 -2.30 -20.99
CA GLN A 534 16.00 -1.89 -21.77
C GLN A 534 16.37 -1.56 -23.22
N TYR A 535 17.60 -1.07 -23.45
CA TYR A 535 18.14 -0.69 -24.75
C TYR A 535 19.05 -1.76 -25.34
N LEU A 536 19.80 -2.46 -24.48
CA LEU A 536 20.75 -3.51 -24.85
C LEU A 536 20.32 -4.85 -24.23
N PRO A 537 19.27 -5.53 -24.74
CA PRO A 537 18.75 -6.75 -24.14
C PRO A 537 19.80 -7.85 -23.97
N LYS A 538 19.56 -8.80 -23.06
CA LYS A 538 20.49 -9.93 -22.87
C LYS A 538 20.49 -10.83 -24.11
N GLY A 539 21.66 -11.26 -24.54
CA GLY A 539 21.82 -12.22 -25.65
C GLY A 539 21.72 -11.61 -27.05
N THR A 540 21.60 -10.29 -27.18
CA THR A 540 21.73 -9.59 -28.47
C THR A 540 23.20 -9.37 -28.80
N ASP A 541 23.49 -9.25 -30.09
CA ASP A 541 24.80 -8.74 -30.51
C ASP A 541 24.87 -7.23 -30.24
N LEU A 542 25.89 -6.81 -29.51
CA LEU A 542 26.12 -5.40 -29.16
C LEU A 542 27.00 -4.68 -30.20
N SER A 543 27.67 -5.41 -31.10
CA SER A 543 28.56 -4.85 -32.12
C SER A 543 27.83 -3.90 -33.10
N VAL A 544 26.54 -4.17 -33.30
CA VAL A 544 25.61 -3.41 -34.15
C VAL A 544 25.43 -1.97 -33.71
N HIS A 545 25.75 -1.65 -32.45
CA HIS A 545 25.64 -0.30 -31.93
C HIS A 545 26.87 0.55 -32.26
N SER A 546 26.65 1.77 -32.75
CA SER A 546 27.72 2.76 -32.89
C SER A 546 27.98 3.49 -31.56
N GLN A 547 29.15 4.12 -31.41
CA GLN A 547 29.44 4.95 -30.24
C GLN A 547 28.43 6.10 -30.10
N GLU A 548 27.97 6.67 -31.21
CA GLU A 548 26.94 7.71 -31.24
C GLU A 548 25.60 7.21 -30.68
N GLN A 549 25.17 6.00 -31.06
CA GLN A 549 23.97 5.38 -30.51
C GLN A 549 24.10 5.10 -29.00
N LEU A 550 25.28 4.65 -28.55
CA LEU A 550 25.56 4.46 -27.12
C LEU A 550 25.52 5.78 -26.35
N ASN A 551 26.05 6.86 -26.93
CA ASN A 551 25.98 8.21 -26.36
C ASN A 551 24.52 8.70 -26.26
N ALA A 552 23.70 8.46 -27.27
CA ALA A 552 22.27 8.78 -27.24
C ALA A 552 21.53 8.02 -26.12
N ILE A 553 21.83 6.72 -25.95
CA ILE A 553 21.27 5.90 -24.85
C ILE A 553 21.72 6.44 -23.49
N ALA A 554 23.01 6.76 -23.34
CA ALA A 554 23.55 7.32 -22.11
C ALA A 554 22.89 8.67 -21.78
N LEU A 555 22.73 9.55 -22.78
CA LEU A 555 22.02 10.82 -22.62
C LEU A 555 20.58 10.62 -22.17
N GLU A 556 19.83 9.71 -22.80
CA GLU A 556 18.46 9.40 -22.37
C GLU A 556 18.42 8.92 -20.92
N LEU A 557 19.38 8.10 -20.48
CA LEU A 557 19.49 7.62 -19.09
C LEU A 557 19.93 8.71 -18.10
N ASN A 558 20.79 9.62 -18.52
CA ASN A 558 21.28 10.78 -17.75
C ASN A 558 20.24 11.90 -17.67
N MET A 559 19.28 11.96 -18.59
CA MET A 559 18.11 12.83 -18.55
C MET A 559 16.94 12.23 -17.75
N ARG A 560 17.08 11.02 -17.17
CA ARG A 560 16.02 10.44 -16.34
C ARG A 560 16.12 10.89 -14.88
N PRO A 561 15.04 11.40 -14.29
CA PRO A 561 15.04 11.85 -12.90
C PRO A 561 15.31 10.69 -11.93
N ARG A 562 16.06 10.92 -10.86
CA ARG A 562 16.39 9.89 -9.86
C ARG A 562 15.87 10.28 -8.50
N LYS A 563 15.20 9.35 -7.84
CA LYS A 563 14.65 9.56 -6.49
C LYS A 563 15.71 9.94 -5.46
N ARG A 564 16.92 9.40 -5.57
CA ARG A 564 18.05 9.72 -4.67
C ARG A 564 18.54 11.17 -4.78
N PHE A 565 18.13 11.91 -5.82
CA PHE A 565 18.48 13.31 -6.06
C PHE A 565 17.22 14.19 -6.07
N ASP A 566 16.19 13.82 -5.30
CA ASP A 566 14.89 14.51 -5.30
C ASP A 566 14.30 14.72 -6.69
N PHE A 567 14.51 13.75 -7.57
CA PHE A 567 14.06 13.74 -8.97
C PHE A 567 14.76 14.75 -9.89
N LYS A 568 15.93 15.28 -9.50
CA LYS A 568 16.90 15.81 -10.46
C LYS A 568 17.47 14.70 -11.35
N CYS A 569 17.90 15.07 -12.55
CA CYS A 569 18.51 14.20 -13.54
C CYS A 569 20.03 14.11 -13.27
N PRO A 570 20.67 12.95 -13.49
CA PRO A 570 22.13 12.80 -13.33
C PRO A 570 22.95 13.84 -14.06
N ILE A 571 22.52 14.29 -15.24
CA ILE A 571 23.19 15.36 -15.98
C ILE A 571 23.10 16.73 -15.30
N GLU A 572 21.99 17.02 -14.62
CA GLU A 572 21.79 18.27 -13.86
C GLU A 572 22.72 18.26 -12.64
N VAL A 573 22.71 17.14 -11.89
CA VAL A 573 23.58 16.97 -10.72
C VAL A 573 25.06 16.99 -11.11
N MET A 574 25.41 16.36 -12.24
CA MET A 574 26.78 16.39 -12.77
C MET A 574 27.20 17.80 -13.14
N GLY A 575 26.31 18.61 -13.73
CA GLY A 575 26.57 20.01 -14.03
C GLY A 575 26.84 20.84 -12.77
N GLU A 576 26.02 20.69 -11.73
CA GLU A 576 26.21 21.35 -10.43
C GLU A 576 27.58 20.99 -9.81
N VAL A 577 27.88 19.71 -9.77
CA VAL A 577 29.14 19.16 -9.26
C VAL A 577 30.36 19.66 -10.05
N MET A 578 30.26 19.71 -11.38
CA MET A 578 31.33 20.20 -12.24
C MET A 578 31.57 21.70 -12.02
N GLN A 579 30.51 22.50 -11.85
CA GLN A 579 30.63 23.92 -11.55
C GLN A 579 31.31 24.17 -10.20
N GLU A 580 30.94 23.42 -9.16
CA GLU A 580 31.60 23.49 -7.84
C GLU A 580 33.08 23.11 -7.92
N ALA A 581 33.40 22.02 -8.63
CA ALA A 581 34.78 21.57 -8.82
C ALA A 581 35.64 22.58 -9.62
N MET A 582 35.04 23.31 -10.57
CA MET A 582 35.70 24.39 -11.29
C MET A 582 35.85 25.66 -10.44
N ALA A 583 34.85 26.00 -9.61
CA ALA A 583 34.89 27.16 -8.72
C ALA A 583 35.97 27.04 -7.62
N MET A 584 36.19 25.84 -7.09
CA MET A 584 37.26 25.57 -6.11
C MET A 584 38.67 25.78 -6.67
N ARG A 585 38.88 25.69 -7.99
CA ARG A 585 40.20 25.99 -8.61
C ARG A 585 40.50 27.49 -8.72
N HIS A 586 39.48 28.35 -8.73
CA HIS A 586 39.66 29.80 -8.82
C HIS A 586 39.87 30.49 -7.47
N HIS A 587 39.69 29.77 -6.35
CA HIS A 587 39.86 30.29 -4.98
C HIS A 587 41.15 29.80 -4.28
N ALA A 588 42.09 29.20 -5.00
CA ALA A 588 43.43 28.97 -4.45
C ALA A 588 44.13 30.34 -4.31
N PRO A 589 44.49 30.81 -3.10
CA PRO A 589 45.23 32.05 -2.98
C PRO A 589 46.57 31.89 -3.69
N ALA A 590 46.95 32.90 -4.48
CA ALA A 590 48.28 33.02 -5.02
C ALA A 590 49.27 32.86 -3.85
N SER A 591 50.04 31.79 -3.88
CA SER A 591 51.15 31.55 -2.98
C SER A 591 52.09 32.76 -3.05
N ASN A 592 52.19 33.50 -1.94
CA ASN A 592 53.21 34.52 -1.76
C ASN A 592 54.58 33.87 -1.98
N GLN A 593 55.36 34.48 -2.86
CA GLN A 593 56.82 34.35 -2.94
C GLN A 593 57.47 34.89 -1.68
#